data_AF-A0A968WMX3-F1
#
_entry.id   AF-A0A968WMX3-F1
#
_cell.length_a   1.000
_cell.length_b   1.000
_cell.length_c   1.000
_cell.angle_alpha   90.00
_cell.angle_beta   90.00
_cell.angle_gamma   90.00
#
_symmetry.space_group_name_H-M   'P 1'
#
loop_
_entity.id
_entity.type
_entity.pdbx_description
1 polymer ?
#
loop_
_entity_poly.entity_id
_entity_poly.type
_entity_poly.pdbx_seq_one_letter_code
_entity_poly.pdbx_strand_id
1 'polypeptide(L)' 'MKIEFPSLPRNTEIQREAIEILIERMGVAKAAIFMGDTFWQPTDYLEIKDRLFADETVASIYEKVILWREQPQKP' A
#
# COMPACT_ATOMS: atom_id res chain seq x y z
N MET A 1 -39.17 -8.56 3.87
CA MET A 1 -38.63 -7.60 2.88
C MET A 1 -37.15 -7.91 2.72
N LYS A 2 -36.70 -8.40 1.54
CA LYS A 2 -35.26 -8.58 1.28
C LYS A 2 -34.70 -7.20 0.94
N ILE A 3 -33.76 -6.72 1.76
CA ILE A 3 -33.04 -5.48 1.47
C ILE A 3 -31.87 -5.89 0.57
N GLU A 4 -31.95 -5.54 -0.71
CA GLU A 4 -30.82 -5.68 -1.63
C GLU A 4 -29.88 -4.50 -1.40
N PHE A 5 -28.69 -4.79 -0.87
CA PHE A 5 -27.63 -3.79 -0.78
C PHE A 5 -27.00 -3.62 -2.17
N PRO A 6 -26.90 -2.39 -2.70
CA PRO A 6 -26.16 -2.16 -3.93
C PRO A 6 -24.71 -2.59 -3.72
N SER A 7 -24.09 -3.14 -4.77
CA SER A 7 -22.67 -3.49 -4.73
C SER A 7 -21.85 -2.26 -4.36
N LEU A 8 -21.10 -2.35 -3.25
CA LEU A 8 -20.21 -1.27 -2.85
C LEU A 8 -19.15 -1.07 -3.95
N PRO A 9 -18.85 0.17 -4.35
CA PRO A 9 -17.81 0.45 -5.33
C PRO A 9 -16.47 -0.07 -4.81
N ARG A 10 -15.63 -0.57 -5.71
CA ARG A 10 -14.31 -1.08 -5.32
C ARG A 10 -13.44 0.10 -4.89
N ASN A 11 -12.62 -0.09 -3.86
CA ASN A 11 -11.72 0.97 -3.34
C ASN A 11 -10.88 1.60 -4.47
N THR A 12 -10.42 0.79 -5.42
CA THR A 12 -9.68 1.23 -6.62
C THR A 12 -10.47 2.16 -7.54
N GLU A 13 -11.79 1.98 -7.65
CA GLU A 13 -12.66 2.83 -8.48
C GLU A 13 -12.82 4.20 -7.81
N ILE A 14 -13.04 4.22 -6.49
CA ILE A 14 -13.14 5.45 -5.69
C ILE A 14 -11.83 6.24 -5.72
N GLN A 15 -10.69 5.57 -5.58
CA GLN A 15 -9.38 6.23 -5.63
C GLN A 15 -9.10 6.87 -6.99
N ARG A 16 -9.44 6.19 -8.08
CA ARG A 16 -9.27 6.73 -9.44
C ARG A 16 -10.13 7.97 -9.64
N GLU A 17 -11.41 7.90 -9.28
CA GLU A 17 -12.33 9.03 -9.40
C GLU A 17 -11.85 10.25 -8.60
N ALA A 18 -11.36 10.04 -7.38
CA ALA A 18 -10.81 11.13 -6.57
C ALA A 18 -9.57 11.78 -7.21
N ILE A 19 -8.65 10.99 -7.76
CA ILE A 19 -7.46 11.52 -8.44
C ILE A 19 -7.84 12.32 -9.68
N GLU A 20 -8.78 11.82 -10.48
CA GLU A 20 -9.26 12.51 -11.69
C GLU A 20 -9.88 13.87 -11.34
N ILE A 21 -10.76 13.91 -10.34
CA ILE A 21 -11.36 15.16 -9.86
C ILE A 21 -10.30 16.16 -9.38
N LEU A 22 -9.31 15.70 -8.62
CA LEU A 22 -8.22 16.56 -8.12
C LEU A 22 -7.39 17.15 -9.27
N ILE A 23 -7.06 16.32 -10.27
CA ILE A 23 -6.31 16.77 -11.46
C ILE A 23 -7.13 17.77 -12.27
N GLU A 24 -8.41 17.52 -12.50
CA GLU A 24 -9.30 18.41 -13.25
C GLU A 24 -9.46 19.78 -12.57
N ARG A 25 -9.57 19.80 -11.24
CA ARG A 25 -9.85 21.05 -10.50
C ARG A 25 -8.61 21.87 -10.18
N MET A 26 -7.46 21.23 -10.01
CA MET A 26 -6.26 21.91 -9.51
C MET A 26 -5.09 21.88 -10.49
N GLY A 27 -5.17 21.04 -11.52
CA GLY A 27 -4.06 20.73 -12.42
C GLY A 27 -3.08 19.72 -11.80
N VAL A 28 -2.41 18.97 -12.68
CA VAL A 28 -1.49 17.86 -12.33
C VAL A 28 -0.47 18.25 -11.24
N ALA A 29 0.16 19.41 -11.36
CA ALA A 29 1.23 19.80 -10.43
C ALA A 29 0.72 19.98 -8.99
N LYS A 30 -0.39 20.69 -8.81
CA LYS A 30 -0.96 20.95 -7.47
C LYS A 30 -1.57 19.68 -6.88
N ALA A 31 -2.24 18.87 -7.72
CA ALA A 31 -2.77 17.59 -7.30
C ALA A 31 -1.66 16.66 -6.81
N ALA A 32 -0.54 16.57 -7.55
CA ALA A 32 0.60 15.73 -7.16
C ALA A 32 1.24 16.17 -5.84
N ILE A 33 1.47 17.47 -5.64
CA ILE A 33 2.01 18.01 -4.38
C ILE A 33 1.06 17.70 -3.21
N PHE A 34 -0.23 18.01 -3.37
CA PHE A 34 -1.24 17.75 -2.34
C PHE A 34 -1.35 16.27 -1.97
N MET A 35 -1.37 15.38 -2.98
CA MET A 35 -1.41 13.94 -2.74
C MET A 35 -0.14 13.44 -2.05
N GLY A 36 1.02 13.95 -2.46
CA GLY A 36 2.28 13.73 -1.78
C GLY A 36 2.15 14.10 -0.31
N ASP A 37 1.87 15.35 0.02
CA ASP A 37 1.86 15.81 1.42
C ASP A 37 0.76 15.16 2.28
N THR A 38 -0.39 14.82 1.70
CA THR A 38 -1.57 14.33 2.44
C THR A 38 -1.58 12.82 2.61
N PHE A 39 -1.17 12.08 1.57
CA PHE A 39 -1.21 10.61 1.56
C PHE A 39 0.16 9.98 1.79
N TRP A 40 1.24 10.74 1.70
CA TRP A 40 2.53 10.30 2.19
C TRP A 40 2.47 10.14 3.70
N GLN A 41 2.45 8.89 4.15
CA GLN A 41 2.80 8.60 5.52
C GLN A 41 4.32 8.42 5.55
N PRO A 42 5.08 9.28 6.27
CA PRO A 42 6.47 8.97 6.56
C PRO A 42 6.46 7.62 7.28
N THR A 43 6.86 6.58 6.57
CA THR A 43 6.88 5.25 7.11
C THR A 43 8.19 5.17 7.88
N ASP A 44 8.10 5.13 9.21
CA ASP A 44 9.28 4.95 10.04
C ASP A 44 9.83 3.54 9.74
N TYR A 45 10.83 3.50 8.86
CA TYR A 45 11.47 2.27 8.43
C TYR A 45 12.05 1.53 9.64
N LEU A 46 12.53 2.24 10.65
CA LEU A 46 13.08 1.62 11.86
C LEU A 46 11.96 1.00 12.69
N GLU A 47 10.84 1.71 12.91
CA GLU A 47 9.66 1.16 13.58
C GLU A 47 9.15 -0.09 12.86
N ILE A 48 9.02 -0.03 11.53
CA ILE A 48 8.54 -1.17 10.72
C ILE A 48 9.52 -2.34 10.78
N LYS A 49 10.82 -2.07 10.64
CA LYS A 49 11.87 -3.08 10.73
C LYS A 49 11.85 -3.74 12.11
N ASP A 50 11.71 -2.97 13.17
CA ASP A 50 11.65 -3.49 14.54
C ASP A 50 10.38 -4.32 14.74
N ARG A 51 9.22 -3.85 14.30
CA ARG A 51 7.98 -4.63 14.37
C ARG A 51 8.06 -5.96 13.61
N LEU A 52 8.74 -5.99 12.47
CA LEU A 52 8.79 -7.18 11.61
C LEU A 52 9.93 -8.14 11.99
N PHE A 53 11.03 -7.63 12.55
CA PHE A 53 12.28 -8.39 12.65
C PHE A 53 13.03 -8.19 13.98
N ALA A 54 12.47 -7.53 15.00
CA ALA A 54 13.18 -7.29 16.28
C ALA A 54 13.62 -8.60 16.95
N ASP A 55 12.81 -9.65 16.85
CA ASP A 55 13.10 -10.96 17.43
C ASP A 55 13.93 -11.87 16.50
N GLU A 56 14.33 -11.37 15.33
CA GLU A 56 15.03 -12.14 14.31
C GLU A 56 16.49 -11.72 14.21
N THR A 57 17.37 -12.71 14.16
CA THR A 57 18.77 -12.45 13.83
C THR A 57 18.94 -12.34 12.31
N VAL A 58 19.98 -11.63 11.88
CA VAL A 58 20.38 -11.56 10.46
C VAL A 58 20.54 -12.96 9.85
N ALA A 59 21.08 -13.92 10.62
CA ALA A 59 21.22 -15.31 10.19
C ALA A 59 19.87 -15.98 9.93
N SER A 60 18.91 -15.80 10.84
CA SER A 60 17.55 -16.36 10.68
C SER A 60 16.82 -15.76 9.47
N ILE A 61 16.94 -14.44 9.27
CA ILE A 61 16.37 -13.77 8.10
C ILE A 61 17.01 -14.31 6.81
N TYR A 62 18.33 -14.49 6.81
CA TYR A 62 19.05 -15.03 5.66
C TYR A 62 18.58 -16.44 5.28
N GLU A 63 18.44 -17.33 6.27
CA GLU A 63 17.92 -18.70 6.05
C GLU A 63 16.52 -18.68 5.43
N LYS A 64 15.63 -17.81 5.91
CA LYS A 64 14.28 -17.65 5.34
C LYS A 64 14.30 -17.20 3.89
N VAL A 65 15.22 -16.31 3.52
CA VAL A 65 15.36 -15.84 2.13
C VAL A 65 15.83 -16.98 1.22
N ILE A 66 16.77 -17.81 1.69
CA ILE A 66 17.23 -18.99 0.94
C ILE A 66 16.07 -19.98 0.75
N LEU A 67 15.36 -20.32 1.83
CA LEU A 67 14.21 -21.23 1.78
C LEU A 67 13.09 -20.72 0.87
N TRP A 68 12.85 -19.41 0.84
CA TRP A 68 11.87 -18.81 -0.07
C TRP A 68 12.32 -18.92 -1.54
N ARG A 69 13.60 -18.69 -1.85
CA ARG A 69 14.14 -18.82 -3.22
C ARG A 69 14.08 -20.25 -3.74
N GLU A 70 14.23 -21.22 -2.87
CA GLU A 70 14.20 -22.65 -3.22
C GLU A 70 12.78 -23.18 -3.43
N GLN A 71 11.75 -22.44 -3.00
CA GLN A 71 10.36 -22.81 -3.28
C GLN A 71 9.98 -22.51 -4.74
N PRO A 72 9.25 -23.43 -5.41
CA PRO A 72 8.73 -23.17 -6.74
C PRO A 72 7.77 -21.98 -6.67
N GLN A 73 8.19 -20.86 -7.24
CA GLN A 73 7.39 -19.65 -7.31
C GLN A 73 6.15 -19.96 -8.15
N LYS A 74 4.96 -19.98 -7.54
CA LYS A 74 3.71 -20.05 -8.30
C LYS A 74 3.54 -18.73 -9.05
N PRO A 75 3.23 -18.75 -10.35
CA PRO A 75 2.94 -17.56 -11.13
C PRO A 75 1.68 -16.85 -10.63
#